data_AF-A0A352LWF7-F1
#
_entry.id   AF-A0A352LWF7-F1
#
_cell.length_a   1.000
_cell.length_b   1.000
_cell.length_c   1.000
_cell.angle_alpha   90.00
_cell.angle_beta   90.00
_cell.angle_gamma   90.00
#
_symmetry.space_group_name_H-M   'P 1'
#
loop_
_entity.id
_entity.type
_entity.pdbx_description
1 polymer ?
#
loop_
_entity_poly.entity_id
_entity_poly.type
_entity_poly.pdbx_seq_one_letter_code
_entity_poly.pdbx_strand_id
1 'polypeptide(L)'
;MNIELVAVFILGTALAVVLTAYDKKVRELRNVLANKKRIEDKARLKADRIIDDARDKAMSILRDITSDAEINKKEIESRLGEASDQQLKEYKEKLHTISKDIEVEIVRDSEEFKKALEMETVGIQRAAARRYEEEMAHTEEEIEAYKAGKMKETEERIPGIVKQVSLQVLGKAISPQEHGELIKQALEEAKKANVI
;
A
#
# COMPACT_ATOMS: atom_id res chain seq x y z
N MET A 1 -104.44 82.49 -47.81
CA MET A 1 -103.03 82.02 -47.83
C MET A 1 -103.03 80.65 -47.17
N ASN A 2 -102.71 79.61 -47.93
CA ASN A 2 -103.10 78.22 -47.62
C ASN A 2 -102.16 77.57 -46.61
N ILE A 3 -102.71 77.07 -45.50
CA ILE A 3 -101.99 76.41 -44.39
C ILE A 3 -101.18 75.18 -44.86
N GLU A 4 -101.67 74.50 -45.90
CA GLU A 4 -100.99 73.33 -46.49
C GLU A 4 -99.62 73.68 -47.08
N LEU A 5 -99.46 74.87 -47.66
CA LEU A 5 -98.20 75.29 -48.28
C LEU A 5 -97.13 75.60 -47.21
N VAL A 6 -97.57 76.12 -46.05
CA VAL A 6 -96.71 76.36 -44.89
C VAL A 6 -96.26 75.04 -44.27
N ALA A 7 -97.16 74.06 -44.17
CA ALA A 7 -96.83 72.72 -43.65
C ALA A 7 -95.79 72.00 -44.51
N VAL A 8 -95.92 72.04 -45.84
CA VAL A 8 -94.94 71.45 -46.78
C VAL A 8 -93.57 72.13 -46.66
N PHE A 9 -93.54 73.45 -46.48
CA PHE A 9 -92.28 74.18 -46.31
C PHE A 9 -91.57 73.82 -45.00
N ILE A 10 -92.31 73.73 -43.89
CA ILE A 10 -91.77 73.28 -42.59
C ILE A 10 -91.23 71.86 -42.69
N LEU A 11 -91.95 70.95 -43.35
CA LEU A 11 -91.53 69.55 -43.51
C LEU A 11 -90.29 69.42 -44.40
N GLY A 12 -90.21 70.22 -45.48
CA GLY A 12 -89.04 70.31 -46.35
C GLY A 12 -87.80 70.83 -45.63
N THR A 13 -87.94 71.88 -44.81
CA THR A 13 -86.84 72.39 -43.98
C THR A 13 -86.39 71.38 -42.92
N ALA A 14 -87.32 70.67 -42.27
CA ALA A 14 -86.99 69.62 -41.31
C ALA A 14 -86.21 68.47 -41.97
N LEU A 15 -86.61 68.02 -43.17
CA LEU A 15 -85.90 67.01 -43.95
C LEU A 15 -84.49 67.47 -44.35
N ALA A 16 -84.32 68.73 -44.76
CA ALA A 16 -83.02 69.28 -45.09
C ALA A 16 -82.07 69.32 -43.86
N VAL A 17 -82.60 69.65 -42.67
CA VAL A 17 -81.85 69.62 -41.41
C VAL A 17 -81.45 68.18 -41.05
N VAL A 18 -82.34 67.20 -41.23
CA VAL A 18 -82.03 65.78 -40.95
C VAL A 18 -80.97 65.24 -41.92
N LEU A 19 -81.08 65.55 -43.21
CA LEU A 19 -80.11 65.12 -44.22
C LEU A 19 -78.72 65.72 -43.99
N THR A 20 -78.66 67.01 -43.63
CA THR A 20 -77.39 67.66 -43.28
C THR A 20 -76.79 67.11 -41.98
N ALA A 21 -77.61 66.80 -40.97
CA ALA A 21 -77.17 66.15 -39.74
C ALA A 21 -76.68 64.71 -39.99
N TYR A 22 -77.37 63.96 -40.86
CA TYR A 22 -76.97 62.61 -41.26
C TYR A 22 -75.65 62.62 -42.03
N ASP A 23 -75.48 63.50 -43.00
CA ASP A 23 -74.23 63.61 -43.76
C ASP A 23 -73.05 64.08 -42.88
N LYS A 24 -73.31 64.99 -41.94
CA LYS A 24 -72.33 65.36 -40.90
C LYS A 24 -71.94 64.15 -40.05
N LYS A 25 -72.91 63.33 -39.63
CA LYS A 25 -72.64 62.11 -38.85
C LYS A 25 -71.91 61.03 -39.64
N VAL A 26 -72.22 60.84 -40.92
CA VAL A 26 -71.50 59.89 -41.80
C VAL A 26 -70.06 60.34 -42.02
N ARG A 27 -69.81 61.64 -42.19
CA ARG A 27 -68.45 62.20 -42.28
C ARG A 27 -67.68 62.02 -40.96
N GLU A 28 -68.32 62.28 -39.83
CA GLU A 28 -67.75 62.04 -38.50
C GLU A 28 -67.39 60.55 -38.31
N LEU A 29 -68.29 59.63 -38.69
CA LEU A 29 -68.06 58.18 -38.60
C LEU A 29 -66.88 57.72 -39.48
N ARG A 30 -66.80 58.23 -40.72
CA ARG A 30 -65.66 57.96 -41.62
C ARG A 30 -64.35 58.47 -41.05
N ASN A 31 -64.34 59.66 -40.47
CA ASN A 31 -63.15 60.23 -39.82
C ASN A 31 -62.73 59.42 -38.60
N VAL A 32 -63.68 58.95 -37.79
CA VAL A 32 -63.41 58.08 -36.64
C VAL A 32 -62.84 56.73 -37.09
N LEU A 33 -63.38 56.11 -38.14
CA LEU A 33 -62.86 54.85 -38.70
C LEU A 33 -61.45 55.03 -39.29
N ALA A 34 -61.21 56.11 -40.03
CA ALA A 34 -59.89 56.44 -40.58
C ALA A 34 -58.86 56.72 -39.47
N ASN A 35 -59.25 57.43 -38.41
CA ASN A 35 -58.39 57.68 -37.25
C ASN A 35 -58.12 56.39 -36.47
N LYS A 36 -59.13 55.54 -36.26
CA LYS A 36 -58.97 54.22 -35.64
C LYS A 36 -57.96 53.38 -36.41
N LYS A 37 -58.09 53.29 -37.74
CA LYS A 37 -57.16 52.55 -38.60
C LYS A 37 -55.74 53.11 -38.52
N ARG A 38 -55.57 54.43 -38.57
CA ARG A 38 -54.25 55.08 -38.41
C ARG A 38 -53.61 54.81 -37.04
N ILE A 39 -54.41 54.81 -35.98
CA ILE A 39 -53.92 54.49 -34.63
C ILE A 39 -53.51 53.02 -34.57
N GLU A 40 -54.31 52.12 -35.15
CA GLU A 40 -54.00 50.69 -35.22
C GLU A 40 -52.72 50.42 -36.02
N ASP A 41 -52.57 51.03 -37.20
CA ASP A 41 -51.37 50.88 -38.03
C ASP A 41 -50.12 51.43 -37.31
N LYS A 42 -50.23 52.58 -36.63
CA LYS A 42 -49.15 53.12 -35.80
C LYS A 42 -48.82 52.23 -34.60
N ALA A 43 -49.83 51.62 -33.99
CA ALA A 43 -49.64 50.69 -32.87
C ALA A 43 -48.95 49.40 -33.35
N ARG A 44 -49.35 48.85 -34.50
CA ARG A 44 -48.70 47.70 -35.15
C ARG A 44 -47.23 48.00 -35.46
N LEU A 45 -46.96 49.13 -36.14
CA LEU A 45 -45.58 49.52 -36.45
C LEU A 45 -44.70 49.72 -35.21
N LYS A 46 -45.27 50.24 -34.11
CA LYS A 46 -44.55 50.34 -32.84
C LYS A 46 -44.31 48.97 -32.21
N ALA A 47 -45.29 48.07 -32.26
CA ALA A 47 -45.14 46.71 -31.75
C ALA A 47 -44.07 45.95 -32.54
N ASP A 48 -44.07 46.06 -33.87
CA ASP A 48 -43.08 45.44 -34.74
C ASP A 48 -41.67 45.93 -34.40
N ARG A 49 -41.48 47.24 -34.24
CA ARG A 49 -40.18 47.80 -33.80
C ARG A 49 -39.74 47.30 -32.43
N ILE A 50 -40.66 47.20 -31.47
CA ILE A 50 -40.33 46.68 -30.13
C ILE A 50 -39.90 45.21 -30.22
N ILE A 51 -40.56 44.42 -31.08
CA ILE A 51 -40.21 43.02 -31.32
C ILE A 51 -38.82 42.91 -31.98
N ASP A 52 -38.54 43.74 -32.98
CA ASP A 52 -37.25 43.76 -33.66
C ASP A 52 -36.12 44.19 -32.70
N ASP A 53 -36.31 45.27 -31.93
CA ASP A 53 -35.35 45.72 -30.91
C ASP A 53 -35.11 44.64 -29.84
N ALA A 54 -36.17 43.97 -29.39
CA ALA A 54 -36.07 42.88 -28.43
C ALA A 54 -35.32 41.67 -29.01
N ARG A 55 -35.55 41.36 -30.30
CA ARG A 55 -34.87 40.28 -31.01
C ARG A 55 -33.39 40.59 -31.18
N ASP A 56 -33.03 41.80 -31.60
CA ASP A 56 -31.65 42.21 -31.77
C ASP A 56 -30.88 42.18 -30.45
N LYS A 57 -31.52 42.65 -29.37
CA LYS A 57 -30.96 42.59 -28.01
C LYS A 57 -30.82 41.14 -27.51
N ALA A 58 -31.78 40.28 -27.79
CA ALA A 58 -31.68 38.86 -27.46
C ALA A 58 -30.52 38.19 -28.23
N MET A 59 -30.34 38.53 -29.51
CA MET A 59 -29.25 38.02 -30.34
C MET A 59 -27.88 38.51 -29.86
N SER A 60 -27.75 39.76 -29.41
CA SER A 60 -26.50 40.26 -28.83
C SER A 60 -26.17 39.52 -27.54
N ILE A 61 -27.13 39.36 -26.64
CA ILE A 61 -26.96 38.62 -25.38
C ILE A 61 -26.53 37.17 -25.66
N LEU A 62 -27.16 36.50 -26.63
CA LEU A 62 -26.79 35.12 -26.99
C LEU A 62 -25.37 35.03 -27.56
N ARG A 63 -24.92 36.02 -28.34
CA ARG A 63 -23.54 36.09 -28.83
C ARG A 63 -22.55 36.27 -27.69
N ASP A 64 -22.85 37.18 -26.77
CA ASP A 64 -21.99 37.45 -25.60
C ASP A 64 -21.87 36.20 -24.72
N ILE A 65 -22.98 35.52 -24.43
CA ILE A 65 -22.99 34.25 -23.68
C ILE A 65 -22.15 33.18 -24.38
N THR A 66 -22.24 33.08 -25.71
CA THR A 66 -21.48 32.08 -26.48
C THR A 66 -19.98 32.38 -26.44
N SER A 67 -19.61 33.65 -26.60
CA SER A 67 -18.22 34.11 -26.50
C SER A 67 -17.65 33.87 -25.11
N ASP A 68 -18.38 34.24 -24.06
CA ASP A 68 -17.97 34.04 -22.68
C ASP A 68 -17.84 32.55 -22.35
N ALA A 69 -18.75 31.71 -22.85
CA ALA A 69 -18.65 30.27 -22.69
C ALA A 69 -17.38 29.69 -23.33
N GLU A 70 -17.00 30.16 -24.52
CA GLU A 70 -15.75 29.74 -25.17
C GLU A 70 -14.50 30.21 -24.42
N ILE A 71 -14.49 31.45 -23.95
CA ILE A 71 -13.39 32.00 -23.15
C ILE A 71 -13.24 31.21 -21.84
N ASN A 72 -14.34 31.02 -21.12
CA ASN A 72 -14.36 30.27 -19.87
C ASN A 72 -13.93 28.81 -20.10
N LYS A 73 -14.35 28.18 -21.19
CA LYS A 73 -13.91 26.82 -21.54
C LYS A 73 -12.39 26.76 -21.71
N LYS A 74 -11.80 27.69 -22.48
CA LYS A 74 -10.34 27.75 -22.67
C LYS A 74 -9.60 28.02 -21.37
N GLU A 75 -10.11 28.90 -20.52
CA GLU A 75 -9.52 29.18 -19.21
C GLU A 75 -9.55 27.95 -18.30
N ILE A 76 -10.69 27.24 -18.26
CA ILE A 76 -10.81 25.99 -17.50
C ILE A 76 -9.82 24.94 -18.03
N GLU A 77 -9.71 24.77 -19.35
CA GLU A 77 -8.74 23.84 -19.96
C GLU A 77 -7.29 24.21 -19.60
N SER A 78 -6.94 25.50 -19.62
CA SER A 78 -5.60 25.97 -19.21
C SER A 78 -5.32 25.70 -17.73
N ARG A 79 -6.24 26.10 -16.84
CA ARG A 79 -6.10 25.88 -15.40
C ARG A 79 -6.04 24.39 -15.04
N LEU A 80 -6.80 23.56 -15.75
CA LEU A 80 -6.77 22.11 -15.58
C LEU A 80 -5.42 21.53 -16.02
N GLY A 81 -4.86 22.02 -17.13
CA GLY A 81 -3.52 21.66 -17.59
C GLY A 81 -2.45 22.04 -16.57
N GLU A 82 -2.45 23.29 -16.11
CA GLU A 82 -1.50 23.79 -15.11
C GLU A 82 -1.61 23.01 -13.78
N ALA A 83 -2.82 22.75 -13.29
CA ALA A 83 -3.04 21.97 -12.09
C ALA A 83 -2.55 20.52 -12.25
N SER A 84 -2.75 19.92 -13.43
CA SER A 84 -2.27 18.56 -13.74
C SER A 84 -0.74 18.51 -13.78
N ASP A 85 -0.10 19.49 -14.41
CA ASP A 85 1.36 19.60 -14.50
C ASP A 85 1.99 19.80 -13.11
N GLN A 86 1.38 20.65 -12.28
CA GLN A 86 1.81 20.88 -10.91
C GLN A 86 1.68 19.59 -10.06
N GLN A 87 0.55 18.88 -10.17
CA GLN A 87 0.38 17.58 -9.49
C GLN A 87 1.41 16.55 -9.97
N LEU A 88 1.69 16.49 -11.27
CA LEU A 88 2.71 15.61 -11.84
C LEU A 88 4.11 15.94 -11.30
N LYS A 89 4.43 17.22 -11.14
CA LYS A 89 5.70 17.67 -10.58
C LYS A 89 5.82 17.29 -9.11
N GLU A 90 4.81 17.58 -8.30
CA GLU A 90 4.78 17.22 -6.88
C GLU A 90 4.86 15.70 -6.68
N TYR A 91 4.17 14.94 -7.53
CA TYR A 91 4.23 13.49 -7.52
C TYR A 91 5.64 12.97 -7.83
N LYS A 92 6.31 13.53 -8.84
CA LYS A 92 7.70 13.18 -9.17
C LYS A 92 8.67 13.52 -8.04
N GLU A 93 8.52 14.67 -7.40
CA GLU A 93 9.35 15.09 -6.26
C GLU A 93 9.14 14.16 -5.05
N LYS A 94 7.89 13.77 -4.76
CA LYS A 94 7.58 12.79 -3.72
C LYS A 94 8.19 11.42 -4.03
N LEU A 95 8.06 10.93 -5.26
CA LEU A 95 8.68 9.67 -5.66
C LEU A 95 10.20 9.72 -5.53
N HIS A 96 10.84 10.82 -5.91
CA HIS A 96 12.28 10.98 -5.76
C HIS A 96 12.71 10.95 -4.28
N THR A 97 11.95 11.62 -3.42
CA THR A 97 12.19 11.64 -1.97
C THR A 97 12.04 10.25 -1.37
N ILE A 98 10.94 9.55 -1.69
CA ILE A 98 10.69 8.18 -1.23
C ILE A 98 11.80 7.24 -1.70
N SER A 99 12.23 7.31 -2.96
CA SER A 99 13.33 6.48 -3.46
C SER A 99 14.64 6.72 -2.70
N LYS A 100 14.93 7.97 -2.35
CA LYS A 100 16.12 8.32 -1.58
C LYS A 100 16.03 7.82 -0.14
N ASP A 101 14.86 7.92 0.48
CA ASP A 101 14.63 7.42 1.84
C ASP A 101 14.78 5.89 1.89
N ILE A 102 14.24 5.19 0.88
CA ILE A 102 14.42 3.74 0.72
C ILE A 102 15.90 3.38 0.55
N GLU A 103 16.66 4.13 -0.25
CA GLU A 103 18.09 3.89 -0.43
C GLU A 103 18.85 4.02 0.89
N VAL A 104 18.56 5.06 1.67
CA VAL A 104 19.16 5.27 3.00
C VAL A 104 18.79 4.15 3.96
N GLU A 105 17.52 3.73 3.97
CA GLU A 105 17.02 2.66 4.83
C GLU A 105 17.65 1.31 4.48
N ILE A 106 17.76 0.96 3.19
CA ILE A 106 18.44 -0.27 2.74
C ILE A 106 19.90 -0.29 3.18
N VAL A 107 20.61 0.83 3.07
CA VAL A 107 22.01 0.91 3.52
C VAL A 107 22.10 0.68 5.03
N ARG A 108 21.25 1.35 5.82
CA ARG A 108 21.20 1.19 7.27
C ARG A 108 20.89 -0.26 7.67
N ASP A 109 19.85 -0.85 7.08
CA ASP A 109 19.41 -2.21 7.39
C ASP A 109 20.48 -3.24 6.99
N SER A 110 21.20 -3.00 5.89
CA SER A 110 22.35 -3.83 5.48
C SER A 110 23.51 -3.76 6.48
N GLU A 111 23.82 -2.56 7.00
CA GLU A 111 24.84 -2.40 8.05
C GLU A 111 24.44 -3.07 9.37
N GLU A 112 23.18 -2.95 9.77
CA GLU A 112 22.64 -3.61 10.96
C GLU A 112 22.66 -5.13 10.81
N PHE A 113 22.25 -5.64 9.64
CA PHE A 113 22.31 -7.06 9.32
C PHE A 113 23.74 -7.59 9.36
N LYS A 114 24.70 -6.85 8.78
CA LYS A 114 26.13 -7.20 8.84
C LYS A 114 26.62 -7.30 10.29
N LYS A 115 26.29 -6.33 11.14
CA LYS A 115 26.66 -6.34 12.57
C LYS A 115 26.05 -7.53 13.31
N ALA A 116 24.78 -7.85 13.04
CA ALA A 116 24.11 -9.00 13.62
C ALA A 116 24.79 -10.32 13.21
N LEU A 117 25.12 -10.47 11.92
CA LEU A 117 25.86 -11.62 11.41
C LEU A 117 27.26 -11.75 12.03
N GLU A 118 28.00 -10.66 12.15
CA GLU A 118 29.33 -10.65 12.79
C GLU A 118 29.23 -11.11 14.26
N MET A 119 28.23 -10.60 14.99
CA MET A 119 28.00 -10.96 16.39
C MET A 119 27.62 -12.44 16.55
N GLU A 120 26.70 -12.93 15.72
CA GLU A 120 26.27 -14.33 15.72
C GLU A 120 27.42 -15.26 15.34
N THR A 121 28.21 -14.89 14.32
CA THR A 121 29.39 -15.67 13.88
C THR A 121 30.42 -15.79 15.00
N VAL A 122 30.73 -14.70 15.70
CA VAL A 122 31.63 -14.71 16.87
C VAL A 122 31.02 -15.55 18.00
N GLY A 123 29.71 -15.47 18.21
CA GLY A 123 28.98 -16.31 19.17
C GLY A 123 29.14 -17.80 18.88
N ILE A 124 28.91 -18.20 17.63
CA ILE A 124 29.09 -19.58 17.15
C ILE A 124 30.54 -20.04 17.31
N GLN A 125 31.52 -19.22 16.92
CA GLN A 125 32.94 -19.55 17.07
C GLN A 125 33.31 -19.79 18.54
N ARG A 126 32.83 -18.95 19.46
CA ARG A 126 33.06 -19.13 20.91
C ARG A 126 32.38 -20.38 21.44
N ALA A 127 31.15 -20.66 21.02
CA ALA A 127 30.43 -21.87 21.43
C ALA A 127 31.13 -23.14 20.93
N ALA A 128 31.63 -23.13 19.69
CA ALA A 128 32.40 -24.23 19.12
C ALA A 128 33.73 -24.44 19.87
N ALA A 129 34.45 -23.36 20.18
CA ALA A 129 35.69 -23.43 20.95
C ALA A 129 35.46 -24.04 22.35
N ARG A 130 34.42 -23.60 23.06
CA ARG A 130 34.05 -24.17 24.37
C ARG A 130 33.72 -25.66 24.29
N ARG A 131 32.93 -26.06 23.30
CA ARG A 131 32.60 -27.48 23.11
C ARG A 131 33.83 -28.33 22.82
N TYR A 132 34.76 -27.80 22.01
CA TYR A 132 36.02 -28.48 21.73
C TYR A 132 36.88 -28.61 22.99
N GLU A 133 36.98 -27.55 23.81
CA GLU A 133 37.68 -27.60 25.11
C GLU A 133 37.05 -28.62 26.07
N GLU A 134 35.72 -28.64 26.18
CA GLU A 134 34.97 -29.62 26.98
C GLU A 134 35.22 -31.06 26.49
N GLU A 135 35.18 -31.29 25.18
CA GLU A 135 35.41 -32.61 24.57
C GLU A 135 36.85 -33.09 24.75
N MET A 136 37.83 -32.19 24.66
CA MET A 136 39.23 -32.49 24.96
C MET A 136 39.44 -32.87 26.43
N ALA A 137 38.87 -32.10 27.36
CA ALA A 137 38.95 -32.41 28.79
C ALA A 137 38.32 -33.78 29.10
N HIS A 138 37.14 -34.07 28.53
CA HIS A 138 36.49 -35.38 28.68
C HIS A 138 37.33 -36.51 28.07
N THR A 139 37.92 -36.29 26.90
CA THR A 139 38.79 -37.28 26.24
C THR A 139 40.05 -37.55 27.09
N GLU A 140 40.65 -36.54 27.70
CA GLU A 140 41.77 -36.71 28.63
C GLU A 140 41.38 -37.56 29.85
N GLU A 141 40.20 -37.31 30.43
CA GLU A 141 39.67 -38.11 31.53
C GLU A 141 39.47 -39.59 31.12
N GLU A 142 38.89 -39.84 29.94
CA GLU A 142 38.72 -41.21 29.41
C GLU A 142 40.06 -41.91 29.16
N ILE A 143 41.06 -41.20 28.64
CA ILE A 143 42.40 -41.74 28.41
C ILE A 143 43.05 -42.13 29.74
N GLU A 144 42.97 -41.27 30.77
CA GLU A 144 43.54 -41.57 32.09
C GLU A 144 42.81 -42.73 32.77
N ALA A 145 41.48 -42.79 32.67
CA ALA A 145 40.69 -43.93 33.15
C ALA A 145 41.09 -45.24 32.45
N TYR A 146 41.27 -45.21 31.13
CA TYR A 146 41.71 -46.36 30.34
C TYR A 146 43.12 -46.81 30.74
N LYS A 147 44.08 -45.88 30.87
CA LYS A 147 45.45 -46.17 31.33
C LYS A 147 45.44 -46.83 32.71
N ALA A 148 44.69 -46.27 33.65
CA ALA A 148 44.56 -46.82 35.00
C ALA A 148 43.97 -48.24 34.98
N GLY A 149 42.92 -48.47 34.18
CA GLY A 149 42.34 -49.80 33.98
C GLY A 149 43.32 -50.80 33.39
N LYS A 150 44.10 -50.41 32.38
CA LYS A 150 45.12 -51.26 31.76
C LYS A 150 46.30 -51.55 32.68
N MET A 151 46.71 -50.59 33.50
CA MET A 151 47.75 -50.81 34.51
C MET A 151 47.30 -51.86 35.52
N LYS A 152 46.08 -51.73 36.03
CA LYS A 152 45.48 -52.69 36.96
C LYS A 152 45.35 -54.09 36.35
N GLU A 153 44.86 -54.20 35.11
CA GLU A 153 44.78 -55.48 34.39
C GLU A 153 46.17 -56.14 34.25
N THR A 154 47.20 -55.33 34.01
CA THR A 154 48.59 -55.82 33.90
C THR A 154 49.08 -56.31 35.26
N GLU A 155 48.87 -55.54 36.33
CA GLU A 155 49.22 -55.92 37.71
C GLU A 155 48.56 -57.23 38.14
N GLU A 156 47.29 -57.43 37.80
CA GLU A 156 46.55 -58.67 38.09
C GLU A 156 47.10 -59.89 37.32
N ARG A 157 47.69 -59.68 36.13
CA ARG A 157 48.29 -60.74 35.31
C ARG A 157 49.72 -61.11 35.73
N ILE A 158 50.47 -60.20 36.35
CA ILE A 158 51.87 -60.42 36.77
C ILE A 158 52.02 -61.70 37.63
N PRO A 159 51.22 -61.92 38.69
CA PRO A 159 51.35 -63.13 39.52
C PRO A 159 51.18 -64.43 38.72
N GLY A 160 50.28 -64.45 37.74
CA GLY A 160 50.06 -65.61 36.86
C GLY A 160 51.27 -65.90 35.99
N ILE A 161 51.87 -64.86 35.40
CA ILE A 161 53.09 -64.98 34.59
C ILE A 161 54.27 -65.43 35.47
N VAL A 162 54.47 -64.81 36.63
CA VAL A 162 55.53 -65.19 37.59
C VAL A 162 55.38 -66.66 37.98
N LYS A 163 54.17 -67.09 38.35
CA LYS A 163 53.89 -68.50 38.67
C LYS A 163 54.24 -69.43 37.51
N GLN A 164 53.83 -69.08 36.28
CA GLN A 164 54.09 -69.90 35.10
C GLN A 164 55.58 -70.01 34.79
N VAL A 165 56.32 -68.91 34.86
CA VAL A 165 57.78 -68.90 34.66
C VAL A 165 58.49 -69.66 35.78
N SER A 166 58.12 -69.45 37.05
CA SER A 166 58.67 -70.19 38.19
C SER A 166 58.46 -71.69 38.03
N LEU A 167 57.27 -72.15 37.62
CA LEU A 167 57.01 -73.57 37.37
C LEU A 167 57.87 -74.12 36.22
N GLN A 168 58.04 -73.37 35.13
CA GLN A 168 58.89 -73.77 34.02
C GLN A 168 60.38 -73.85 34.39
N VAL A 169 60.86 -72.91 35.21
CA VAL A 169 62.25 -72.88 35.66
C VAL A 169 62.50 -73.98 36.69
N LEU A 170 61.66 -74.12 37.72
CA LEU A 170 61.78 -75.18 38.73
C LEU A 170 61.71 -76.57 38.09
N GLY A 171 60.79 -76.78 37.15
CA GLY A 171 60.67 -78.05 36.42
C GLY A 171 61.87 -78.38 35.51
N LYS A 172 62.70 -77.39 35.15
CA LYS A 172 63.93 -77.59 34.36
C LYS A 172 65.20 -77.57 35.20
N ALA A 173 65.19 -76.92 36.36
CA ALA A 173 66.39 -76.67 37.17
C ALA A 173 66.55 -77.66 38.33
N ILE A 174 65.47 -78.25 38.84
CA ILE A 174 65.52 -79.19 39.97
C ILE A 174 65.76 -80.61 39.46
N SER A 175 66.76 -81.30 40.03
CA SER A 175 66.99 -82.72 39.74
C SER A 175 65.86 -83.60 40.31
N PRO A 176 65.56 -84.77 39.73
CA PRO A 176 64.52 -85.66 40.26
C PRO A 176 64.68 -86.02 41.76
N GLN A 177 65.93 -86.07 42.24
CA GLN A 177 66.25 -86.33 43.65
C GLN A 177 65.83 -85.17 44.55
N GLU A 178 66.17 -83.92 44.20
CA GLU A 178 65.82 -82.72 44.97
C GLU A 178 64.31 -82.48 44.96
N HIS A 179 63.63 -82.81 43.86
CA HIS A 179 62.17 -82.73 43.78
C HIS A 179 61.49 -83.72 44.75
N GLY A 180 62.07 -84.91 44.93
CA GLY A 180 61.57 -85.91 45.89
C GLY A 180 61.74 -85.47 47.35
N GLU A 181 62.88 -84.87 47.70
CA GLU A 181 63.14 -84.30 49.03
C GLU A 181 62.17 -83.15 49.36
N LEU A 182 61.92 -82.24 48.40
CA LEU A 182 60.98 -81.13 48.57
C LEU A 182 59.54 -81.59 48.80
N ILE A 183 59.07 -82.61 48.06
CA ILE A 183 57.73 -83.19 48.28
C ILE A 183 57.64 -83.80 49.69
N LYS A 184 58.70 -84.48 50.14
CA LYS A 184 58.73 -85.13 51.46
C LYS A 184 58.71 -84.10 52.59
N GLN A 185 59.44 -83.00 52.45
CA GLN A 185 59.39 -81.87 53.38
C GLN A 185 58.02 -81.20 53.40
N ALA A 186 57.41 -80.95 52.24
CA ALA A 186 56.08 -80.34 52.16
C ALA A 186 54.99 -81.21 52.81
N LEU A 187 55.07 -82.54 52.66
CA LEU A 187 54.15 -83.48 53.31
C LEU A 187 54.31 -83.49 54.83
N GLU A 188 55.55 -83.42 55.33
CA GLU A 188 55.83 -83.31 56.77
C GLU A 188 55.33 -81.99 57.36
N GLU A 189 55.49 -80.86 56.65
CA GLU A 189 54.95 -79.56 57.08
C GLU A 189 53.42 -79.55 57.06
N ALA A 190 52.78 -80.11 56.04
CA ALA A 190 51.32 -80.19 55.96
C ALA A 190 50.71 -81.02 57.11
N LYS A 191 51.38 -82.11 57.48
CA LYS A 191 51.04 -82.96 58.63
C LYS A 191 51.21 -82.23 59.96
N LYS A 192 52.19 -81.33 60.09
CA LYS A 192 52.38 -80.48 61.28
C LYS A 192 51.38 -79.32 61.35
N ALA A 193 50.97 -78.79 60.21
CA ALA A 193 49.99 -77.71 60.10
C ALA A 193 48.52 -78.20 60.11
N ASN A 194 48.29 -79.52 60.19
CA ASN A 194 46.97 -80.16 60.28
C ASN A 194 46.04 -79.86 59.10
N VAL A 195 46.61 -79.73 57.90
CA VAL A 195 45.88 -79.43 56.66
C VAL A 195 45.67 -80.68 55.80
N ILE A 196 46.33 -81.79 56.17
CA ILE A 196 46.22 -83.15 55.60
C ILE A 196 46.45 -84.16 56.74
#